data_AF-A0A495JX29-F1
#
_entry.id   AF-A0A495JX29-F1
#
_cell.length_a   1.000
_cell.length_b   1.000
_cell.length_c   1.000
_cell.angle_alpha   90.00
_cell.angle_beta   90.00
_cell.angle_gamma   90.00
#
_symmetry.space_group_name_H-M   'P 1'
#
loop_
_entity.id
_entity.type
_entity.pdbx_description
1 polymer ?
#
loop_
_entity_poly.entity_id
_entity_poly.type
_entity_poly.pdbx_seq_one_letter_code
_entity_poly.pdbx_strand_id
1 'polypeptide(L)'
;MSDAKFGRRIDNWTMTTLSNIPPDEVERMLDFARRWYPYGGGSADDILVEFGIGERDYFERLTDVLDTDQVGRHDQSVVAAIRQVCTRRLA
;
A
#
# COMPACT_ATOMS: atom_id res chain seq x y z
N MET A 1 18.58 -20.38 11.47
CA MET A 1 17.48 -20.63 10.51
C MET A 1 16.77 -19.30 10.34
N SER A 2 16.75 -18.78 9.12
CA SER A 2 16.73 -17.36 8.75
C SER A 2 15.59 -16.51 9.29
N ASP A 3 15.94 -15.42 9.97
CA ASP A 3 15.09 -14.24 10.18
C ASP A 3 15.85 -13.06 9.54
N ALA A 4 15.76 -12.98 8.22
CA ALA A 4 16.39 -11.92 7.45
C ALA A 4 15.51 -10.66 7.56
N LYS A 5 15.68 -9.91 8.65
CA LYS A 5 15.19 -8.54 8.79
C LYS A 5 15.90 -7.66 7.76
N PHE A 6 15.38 -7.67 6.54
CA PHE A 6 15.92 -6.95 5.41
C PHE A 6 15.69 -5.44 5.62
N GLY A 7 16.75 -4.77 6.09
CA GLY A 7 17.00 -3.34 5.93
C GLY A 7 15.82 -2.40 6.18
N ARG A 8 15.50 -2.16 7.46
CA ARG A 8 14.72 -0.99 7.87
C ARG A 8 15.48 0.28 7.50
N ARG A 9 15.24 0.80 6.29
CA ARG A 9 15.52 2.20 5.97
C ARG A 9 14.59 3.02 6.85
N ILE A 10 15.17 3.90 7.65
CA ILE A 10 14.48 4.89 8.47
C ILE A 10 13.81 5.91 7.53
N ASP A 11 12.64 5.54 7.01
CA ASP A 11 11.65 6.51 6.58
C ASP A 11 10.87 6.98 7.82
N ASN A 12 10.36 8.21 7.77
CA ASN A 12 9.69 8.87 8.90
C ASN A 12 8.38 8.17 9.31
N TRP A 13 8.04 7.07 8.64
CA TRP A 13 6.82 6.28 8.79
C TRP A 13 6.93 5.20 9.88
N THR A 14 8.12 4.64 10.13
CA THR A 14 8.30 3.61 11.18
C THR A 14 8.19 4.13 12.62
N MET A 15 8.12 5.44 12.83
CA MET A 15 7.87 6.01 14.15
C MET A 15 6.40 6.04 14.51
N THR A 16 5.50 5.67 13.60
CA THR A 16 4.09 5.65 13.93
C THR A 16 3.45 4.32 13.61
N THR A 17 2.87 3.74 14.65
CA THR A 17 2.02 2.55 14.59
C THR A 17 1.00 2.71 13.47
N LEU A 18 0.56 1.59 12.87
CA LEU A 18 -0.41 1.50 11.76
C LEU A 18 -1.64 2.44 11.89
N SER A 19 -1.93 2.92 13.10
CA SER A 19 -2.91 3.95 13.47
C SER A 19 -2.60 5.40 13.05
N ASN A 20 -1.52 5.71 12.32
CA ASN A 20 -1.16 7.10 11.99
C ASN A 20 -0.88 7.36 10.51
N ILE A 21 -1.48 6.58 9.60
CA ILE A 21 -1.50 7.03 8.20
C ILE A 21 -2.45 8.23 8.24
N PRO A 22 -2.02 9.43 7.82
CA PRO A 22 -2.95 10.55 7.70
C PRO A 22 -4.15 10.09 6.83
N PRO A 23 -5.41 10.34 7.25
CA PRO A 23 -6.57 9.84 6.50
C PRO A 23 -6.58 10.27 5.03
N ASP A 24 -6.01 11.44 4.72
CA ASP A 24 -5.83 11.92 3.35
C ASP A 24 -4.78 11.12 2.57
N GLU A 25 -3.74 10.60 3.22
CA GLU A 25 -2.78 9.69 2.61
C GLU A 25 -3.41 8.31 2.36
N VAL A 26 -4.26 7.81 3.28
CA VAL A 26 -5.05 6.58 3.06
C VAL A 26 -5.91 6.69 1.80
N GLU A 27 -6.66 7.78 1.66
CA GLU A 27 -7.49 8.01 0.47
C GLU A 27 -6.65 8.12 -0.81
N ARG A 28 -5.52 8.85 -0.76
CA ARG A 28 -4.60 8.95 -1.91
C ARG A 28 -4.08 7.58 -2.34
N MET A 29 -3.71 6.72 -1.38
CA MET A 29 -3.26 5.36 -1.67
C MET A 29 -4.37 4.52 -2.31
N LEU A 30 -5.60 4.58 -1.78
CA LEU A 30 -6.75 3.86 -2.31
C LEU A 30 -7.16 4.35 -3.71
N ASP A 31 -7.15 5.66 -3.94
CA ASP A 31 -7.50 6.24 -5.24
C ASP A 31 -6.46 5.92 -6.31
N PHE A 32 -5.17 5.94 -5.96
CA PHE A 32 -4.12 5.45 -6.84
C PHE A 32 -4.33 3.96 -7.15
N ALA A 33 -4.55 3.13 -6.14
CA ALA A 33 -4.78 1.70 -6.32
C ALA A 33 -5.99 1.42 -7.23
N ARG A 34 -7.10 2.15 -7.07
CA ARG A 34 -8.28 2.05 -7.94
C ARG A 34 -8.01 2.40 -9.39
N ARG A 35 -7.20 3.43 -9.62
CA ARG A 35 -6.83 3.85 -10.98
C ARG A 35 -5.98 2.79 -11.68
N TRP A 36 -5.13 2.10 -10.92
CA TRP A 36 -4.07 1.27 -11.49
C TRP A 36 -4.24 -0.24 -11.33
N TYR A 37 -5.17 -0.73 -10.51
CA TYR A 37 -5.38 -2.17 -10.34
C TYR A 37 -5.66 -2.92 -11.66
N PRO A 38 -6.38 -2.36 -12.67
CA PRO A 38 -6.62 -3.07 -13.93
C PRO A 38 -5.33 -3.32 -14.72
N TYR A 39 -4.29 -2.52 -14.45
CA TYR A 39 -2.97 -2.59 -15.08
C TYR A 39 -1.94 -3.32 -14.21
N GLY A 40 -2.36 -3.93 -13.09
CA GLY A 40 -1.48 -4.66 -12.18
C GLY A 40 -0.80 -3.79 -11.11
N GLY A 41 -1.37 -2.63 -10.80
CA GLY A 41 -0.79 -1.64 -9.87
C GLY A 41 0.21 -0.73 -10.59
N GLY A 42 0.29 0.54 -10.17
CA GLY A 42 1.09 1.57 -10.84
C GLY A 42 2.58 1.20 -10.94
N SER A 43 3.33 1.92 -11.76
CA SER A 43 4.77 1.67 -11.88
C SER A 43 5.53 2.12 -10.62
N ALA A 44 6.74 1.58 -10.42
CA ALA A 44 7.60 2.00 -9.31
C ALA A 44 7.91 3.51 -9.36
N ASP A 45 8.09 4.07 -10.56
CA ASP A 45 8.35 5.49 -10.77
C ASP A 45 7.13 6.34 -10.39
N ASP A 46 5.93 5.94 -10.81
CA ASP A 46 4.69 6.65 -10.45
C ASP A 46 4.47 6.63 -8.93
N ILE A 47 4.72 5.48 -8.28
CA ILE A 47 4.62 5.32 -6.83
C ILE A 47 5.62 6.24 -6.12
N LEU A 48 6.87 6.27 -6.59
CA LEU A 48 7.90 7.12 -6.01
C LEU A 48 7.57 8.61 -6.17
N VAL A 49 7.05 9.02 -7.34
CA VAL A 49 6.66 10.40 -7.62
C VAL A 49 5.47 10.83 -6.75
N GLU A 50 4.45 9.98 -6.61
CA GLU A 50 3.21 10.32 -5.90
C GLU A 50 3.34 10.24 -4.37
N PHE A 51 4.09 9.25 -3.86
CA PHE A 51 4.14 8.94 -2.43
C PHE A 51 5.52 9.14 -1.79
N GLY A 52 6.57 9.36 -2.59
CA GLY A 52 7.94 9.53 -2.08
C GLY A 52 8.55 8.26 -1.47
N ILE A 53 7.91 7.10 -1.68
CA ILE A 53 8.31 5.79 -1.12
C ILE A 53 8.57 4.78 -2.22
N GLY A 54 9.27 3.70 -1.88
CA GLY A 54 9.51 2.60 -2.82
C GLY A 54 8.23 1.81 -3.10
N GLU A 55 8.22 1.11 -4.24
CA GLU A 55 7.14 0.23 -4.66
C GLU A 55 6.75 -0.79 -3.56
N ARG A 56 7.74 -1.47 -2.98
CA ARG A 56 7.51 -2.48 -1.94
C ARG A 56 6.85 -1.88 -0.70
N ASP A 57 7.34 -0.73 -0.25
CA ASP A 57 6.81 -0.01 0.92
C ASP A 57 5.36 0.44 0.68
N TYR A 58 5.06 0.90 -0.55
CA TYR A 58 3.70 1.26 -0.93
C TYR A 58 2.74 0.07 -0.85
N PHE A 59 3.09 -1.10 -1.43
CA PHE A 59 2.20 -2.26 -1.42
C PHE A 59 2.05 -2.88 -0.02
N GLU A 60 3.08 -2.83 0.82
CA GLU A 60 2.98 -3.23 2.24
C GLU A 60 1.98 -2.33 2.97
N ARG A 61 2.15 -1.01 2.89
CA ARG A 61 1.23 -0.04 3.51
C ARG A 61 -0.19 -0.13 2.95
N LEU A 62 -0.34 -0.36 1.65
CA LEU A 62 -1.65 -0.51 1.02
C LEU A 62 -2.35 -1.78 1.55
N THR A 63 -1.60 -2.85 1.83
CA THR A 63 -2.16 -4.07 2.45
C THR A 63 -2.72 -3.75 3.84
N ASP A 64 -1.95 -3.03 4.65
CA ASP A 64 -2.40 -2.59 5.99
C ASP A 64 -3.67 -1.73 5.90
N VAL A 65 -3.70 -0.77 4.97
CA VAL A 65 -4.88 0.07 4.70
C VAL A 65 -6.10 -0.78 4.34
N LEU A 66 -5.91 -1.79 3.48
CA LEU A 66 -7.00 -2.67 3.04
C LEU A 66 -7.56 -3.54 4.18
N ASP A 67 -6.77 -3.80 5.21
CA ASP A 67 -7.15 -4.53 6.42
C ASP A 67 -7.88 -3.67 7.47
N THR A 68 -7.98 -2.35 7.25
CA THR A 68 -8.73 -1.45 8.14
C THR A 68 -10.22 -1.35 7.79
N ASP A 69 -11.04 -1.04 8.79
CA ASP A 69 -12.50 -0.86 8.66
C ASP A 69 -12.90 0.32 7.74
N GLN A 70 -11.95 1.21 7.42
CA GLN A 70 -12.13 2.33 6.47
C GLN A 70 -12.48 1.87 5.05
N VAL A 71 -12.27 0.59 4.76
CA VAL A 71 -12.54 -0.04 3.47
C VAL A 71 -13.98 -0.54 3.36
N GLY A 72 -14.72 -0.65 4.47
CA GLY A 72 -16.10 -1.15 4.50
C GLY A 72 -17.09 -0.35 3.63
N ARG A 73 -16.76 0.91 3.31
CA ARG A 73 -17.52 1.80 2.41
C ARG A 73 -17.23 1.60 0.91
N HIS A 74 -16.30 0.72 0.56
CA HIS A 74 -15.85 0.52 -0.83
C HIS A 74 -16.41 -0.76 -1.44
N ASP A 75 -16.46 -0.81 -2.77
CA ASP A 75 -16.86 -2.01 -3.50
C ASP A 75 -15.90 -3.17 -3.18
N GLN A 76 -16.45 -4.22 -2.58
CA GLN A 76 -15.69 -5.38 -2.10
C GLN A 76 -15.00 -6.13 -3.23
N SER A 77 -15.54 -6.10 -4.45
CA SER A 77 -14.93 -6.73 -5.63
C SER A 77 -13.68 -5.96 -6.07
N VAL A 78 -13.72 -4.63 -6.02
CA VAL A 78 -12.56 -3.77 -6.32
C VAL A 78 -11.50 -3.95 -5.25
N VAL A 79 -11.88 -3.99 -3.97
CA VAL A 79 -10.97 -4.24 -2.85
C VAL A 79 -10.28 -5.60 -2.99
N ALA A 80 -11.02 -6.65 -3.33
CA ALA A 80 -10.44 -7.96 -3.58
C ALA A 80 -9.46 -7.97 -4.75
N ALA A 81 -9.77 -7.26 -5.85
CA ALA A 81 -8.87 -7.13 -7.00
C ALA A 81 -7.57 -6.39 -6.63
N ILE A 82 -7.67 -5.30 -5.85
CA ILE A 82 -6.51 -4.57 -5.35
C ILE A 82 -5.67 -5.47 -4.42
N ARG A 83 -6.30 -6.21 -3.50
CA ARG A 83 -5.58 -7.18 -2.64
C ARG A 83 -4.79 -8.19 -3.45
N GLN A 84 -5.36 -8.71 -4.53
CA GLN A 84 -4.67 -9.66 -5.41
C GLN A 84 -3.43 -9.03 -6.08
N VAL A 85 -3.51 -7.75 -6.44
CA VAL A 85 -2.35 -7.00 -6.95
C VAL A 85 -1.27 -6.88 -5.88
N CYS A 86 -1.63 -6.51 -4.64
CA CYS A 86 -0.69 -6.43 -3.53
C CYS A 86 0.01 -7.77 -3.29
N THR A 87 -0.74 -8.86 -3.21
CA THR A 87 -0.17 -10.21 -3.03
C THR A 87 0.82 -10.56 -4.14
N ARG A 88 0.52 -10.23 -5.40
CA ARG A 88 1.42 -10.50 -6.53
C ARG A 88 2.70 -9.68 -6.49
N ARG A 89 2.61 -8.42 -6.06
CA ARG A 89 3.73 -7.47 -6.03
C ARG A 89 4.66 -7.68 -4.83
N LEU A 90 4.15 -8.33 -3.77
CA LEU A 90 4.90 -8.62 -2.55
C LEU A 90 5.46 -10.06 -2.48
N ALA A 91 5.11 -10.92 -3.44
CA ALA A 91 5.62 -12.29 -3.57
C ALA A 91 7.06 -12.32 -4.11
#